data_AF-R6P4C6-F1
#
_entry.id   AF-R6P4C6-F1
#
_cell.length_a   1.000
_cell.length_b   1.000
_cell.length_c   1.000
_cell.angle_alpha   90.00
_cell.angle_beta   90.00
_cell.angle_gamma   90.00
#
_symmetry.space_group_name_H-M   'P 1'
#
loop_
_entity.id
_entity.type
_entity.pdbx_description
1 polymer ?
#
loop_
_entity_poly.entity_id
_entity_poly.type
_entity_poly.pdbx_seq_one_letter_code
_entity_poly.pdbx_strand_id
1 'polypeptide(L)'
;MKNKINNIVPILIEKFKIFIKYTKKYSIKLKDKVIEFLNSDYIADKDTFKIKPLHIIAVAVLIVASIGTGIYSKDAIVAAKTDAVKEALDTDLIYSGAFLNNYPIGGLTVEQALDRGENDYSKLELQNVIYLSSNHTSYSKRFTYYDLGARLDIKSAINEAYSYARTGKVADRVEEYTTLLNKRKYINPSYIVDRNTVKACIEKLEPEINNDLDFYNEKLDVEKTTDTVVSVMEKRMSEASVVISTIQK
;
A
#
# COMPACT_ATOMS: atom_id res chain seq x y z
N MET A 1 2.00 32.19 0.56
CA MET A 1 1.20 30.95 0.73
C MET A 1 0.04 31.07 1.73
N LYS A 2 -0.02 32.08 2.62
CA LYS A 2 -1.19 32.34 3.51
C LYS A 2 -2.52 32.63 2.77
N ASN A 3 -2.48 33.13 1.54
CA ASN A 3 -3.68 33.57 0.80
C ASN A 3 -4.51 32.45 0.13
N LYS A 4 -4.02 31.21 0.02
CA LYS A 4 -4.82 30.10 -0.55
C LYS A 4 -5.67 29.36 0.50
N ILE A 5 -5.23 29.35 1.76
CA ILE A 5 -5.89 28.64 2.88
C ILE A 5 -7.13 29.41 3.37
N ASN A 6 -7.07 30.75 3.40
CA ASN A 6 -8.20 31.61 3.75
C ASN A 6 -9.37 31.55 2.76
N ASN A 7 -9.18 30.99 1.56
CA ASN A 7 -10.25 30.81 0.59
C ASN A 7 -10.96 29.45 0.70
N ILE A 8 -10.33 28.44 1.33
CA ILE A 8 -10.87 27.08 1.37
C ILE A 8 -11.84 26.90 2.55
N VAL A 9 -11.53 27.50 3.70
CA VAL A 9 -12.40 27.45 4.90
C VAL A 9 -13.77 28.08 4.64
N PRO A 10 -13.90 29.26 3.99
CA PRO A 10 -15.20 29.81 3.62
C PRO A 10 -15.96 28.94 2.62
N ILE A 11 -15.27 28.30 1.67
CA ILE A 11 -15.88 27.40 0.67
C ILE A 11 -16.41 26.12 1.35
N LEU A 12 -15.65 25.53 2.27
CA LEU A 12 -16.12 24.39 3.06
C LEU A 12 -17.29 24.77 3.96
N ILE A 13 -17.26 25.95 4.60
CA ILE A 13 -18.38 26.48 5.39
C ILE A 13 -19.60 26.74 4.50
N GLU A 14 -19.43 27.26 3.28
CA GLU A 14 -20.53 27.52 2.37
C GLU A 14 -21.13 26.22 1.79
N LYS A 15 -20.28 25.26 1.41
CA LYS A 15 -20.70 23.91 1.00
C LYS A 15 -21.40 23.16 2.14
N PHE A 16 -20.94 23.34 3.38
CA PHE A 16 -21.60 22.81 4.57
C PHE A 16 -22.91 23.55 4.89
N LYS A 17 -23.01 24.86 4.60
CA LYS A 17 -24.28 25.60 4.66
C LYS A 17 -25.27 25.14 3.59
N ILE A 18 -24.80 24.76 2.40
CA ILE A 18 -25.61 24.16 1.35
C ILE A 18 -26.10 22.78 1.80
N PHE A 19 -25.21 21.93 2.34
CA PHE A 19 -25.58 20.66 2.96
C PHE A 19 -26.60 20.84 4.10
N ILE A 20 -26.40 21.83 4.98
CA ILE A 20 -27.36 22.24 6.03
C ILE A 20 -28.68 22.77 5.45
N LYS A 21 -28.66 23.46 4.30
CA LYS A 21 -29.85 23.96 3.61
C LYS A 21 -30.67 22.81 3.01
N TYR A 22 -30.01 21.75 2.53
CA TYR A 22 -30.64 20.50 2.10
C TYR A 22 -31.15 19.65 3.28
N THR A 23 -30.47 19.68 4.43
CA THR A 23 -30.91 18.99 5.65
C THR A 23 -31.84 19.82 6.55
N LYS A 24 -32.14 21.08 6.17
CA LYS A 24 -32.97 22.02 6.96
C LYS A 24 -34.40 21.54 7.22
N LYS A 25 -34.81 20.42 6.61
CA LYS A 25 -36.06 19.75 6.95
C LYS A 25 -35.97 18.94 8.25
N TYR A 26 -34.81 18.43 8.70
CA TYR A 26 -34.74 17.59 9.91
C TYR A 26 -33.43 17.65 10.73
N SER A 27 -33.59 18.18 11.95
CA SER A 27 -32.88 17.92 13.22
C SER A 27 -31.50 18.55 13.50
N ILE A 28 -31.55 19.53 14.40
CA ILE A 28 -30.47 20.29 15.05
C ILE A 28 -29.42 19.38 15.74
N LYS A 29 -29.77 18.16 16.16
CA LYS A 29 -28.88 17.25 16.92
C LYS A 29 -27.66 16.72 16.15
N LEU A 30 -27.73 16.64 14.83
CA LEU A 30 -26.60 16.17 13.99
C LEU A 30 -25.52 17.25 13.88
N LYS A 31 -25.95 18.51 13.85
CA LYS A 31 -25.05 19.66 13.79
C LYS A 31 -24.18 19.74 15.03
N ASP A 32 -24.75 19.50 16.21
CA ASP A 32 -24.03 19.62 17.48
C ASP A 32 -23.00 18.50 17.69
N LYS A 33 -23.31 17.25 17.32
CA LYS A 33 -22.36 16.11 17.41
C LYS A 33 -21.21 16.21 16.41
N VAL A 34 -21.47 16.70 15.21
CA VAL A 34 -20.41 16.93 14.21
C VAL A 34 -19.52 18.10 14.66
N ILE A 35 -20.09 19.16 15.24
CA ILE A 35 -19.32 20.26 15.83
C ILE A 35 -18.50 19.79 17.03
N GLU A 36 -19.03 18.93 17.89
CA GLU A 36 -18.32 18.33 19.04
C GLU A 36 -17.16 17.43 18.58
N PHE A 37 -17.38 16.60 17.55
CA PHE A 37 -16.31 15.82 16.92
C PHE A 37 -15.24 16.72 16.30
N LEU A 38 -15.66 17.78 15.60
CA LEU A 38 -14.79 18.80 14.99
C LEU A 38 -14.04 19.69 15.99
N ASN A 39 -14.50 19.76 17.25
CA ASN A 39 -13.90 20.55 18.32
C ASN A 39 -13.15 19.69 19.35
N SER A 40 -13.18 18.36 19.26
CA SER A 40 -12.38 17.49 20.12
C SER A 40 -10.88 17.65 19.77
N ASP A 41 -10.01 17.60 20.79
CA ASP A 41 -8.55 17.82 20.69
C ASP A 41 -7.80 16.88 19.72
N TYR A 42 -8.51 15.96 19.05
CA TYR A 42 -8.01 15.09 17.99
C TYR A 42 -7.68 15.81 16.65
N ILE A 43 -7.95 17.12 16.54
CA ILE A 43 -7.98 17.85 15.27
C ILE A 43 -6.79 18.80 15.05
N ALA A 44 -6.01 19.09 16.10
CA ALA A 44 -4.86 19.98 16.00
C ALA A 44 -3.63 19.35 16.64
N ASP A 45 -2.68 18.94 15.80
CA ASP A 45 -1.27 19.04 16.21
C ASP A 45 -0.98 20.55 16.31
N LYS A 46 -0.87 21.05 17.57
CA LYS A 46 -0.76 22.48 17.88
C LYS A 46 0.43 23.14 17.19
N ASP A 47 1.40 22.36 16.69
CA ASP A 47 2.64 22.88 16.15
C ASP A 47 2.73 22.86 14.61
N THR A 48 1.80 22.22 13.89
CA THR A 48 1.91 22.12 12.41
C THR A 48 0.66 22.42 11.57
N PHE A 49 -0.53 22.64 12.14
CA PHE A 49 -1.74 23.15 11.43
C PHE A 49 -1.98 22.57 10.00
N LYS A 50 -1.66 21.29 9.78
CA LYS A 50 -1.98 20.54 8.56
C LYS A 50 -3.15 19.61 8.86
N ILE A 51 -4.29 19.83 8.20
CA ILE A 51 -5.44 18.93 8.31
C ILE A 51 -5.04 17.60 7.66
N LYS A 52 -4.90 16.52 8.46
CA LYS A 52 -4.54 15.19 7.96
C LYS A 52 -5.69 14.59 7.13
N PRO A 53 -5.44 13.77 6.08
CA PRO A 53 -6.46 13.15 5.22
C PRO A 53 -7.46 12.24 5.98
N LEU A 54 -7.14 11.87 7.22
CA LEU A 54 -7.99 11.14 8.16
C LEU A 54 -9.35 11.83 8.42
N HIS A 55 -9.44 13.15 8.25
CA HIS A 55 -10.64 13.94 8.58
C HIS A 55 -11.72 13.86 7.49
N ILE A 56 -11.35 13.66 6.23
CA ILE A 56 -12.32 13.46 5.13
C ILE A 56 -12.99 12.09 5.28
N ILE A 57 -12.22 11.09 5.73
CA ILE A 57 -12.69 9.74 6.04
C ILE A 57 -13.66 9.76 7.23
N ALA A 58 -13.39 10.55 8.27
CA ALA A 58 -14.29 10.70 9.42
C ALA A 58 -15.64 11.33 9.05
N VAL A 59 -15.66 12.30 8.12
CA VAL A 59 -16.91 12.89 7.58
C VAL A 59 -17.70 11.87 6.77
N ALA A 60 -17.04 11.08 5.91
CA ALA A 60 -17.69 10.01 5.16
C ALA A 60 -18.26 8.91 6.07
N VAL A 61 -17.54 8.51 7.12
CA VAL A 61 -17.98 7.53 8.13
C VAL A 61 -19.14 8.09 8.98
N LEU A 62 -19.14 9.37 9.34
CA LEU A 62 -20.24 10.02 10.06
C LEU A 62 -21.54 10.10 9.23
N ILE A 63 -21.42 10.31 7.92
CA ILE A 63 -22.57 10.26 6.99
C ILE A 63 -23.17 8.84 6.96
N VAL A 64 -22.33 7.80 6.91
CA VAL A 64 -22.79 6.40 6.97
C VAL A 64 -23.41 6.04 8.33
N ALA A 65 -22.84 6.53 9.44
CA ALA A 65 -23.32 6.25 10.80
C ALA A 65 -24.66 6.95 11.13
N SER A 66 -24.94 8.12 10.54
CA SER A 66 -26.19 8.87 10.76
C SER A 66 -27.46 8.20 10.20
N ILE A 67 -27.31 7.14 9.41
CA ILE A 67 -28.39 6.39 8.77
C ILE A 67 -29.03 5.35 9.73
N GLY A 68 -28.35 4.99 10.83
CA GLY A 68 -28.81 3.97 11.78
C GLY A 68 -29.99 4.36 12.68
N THR A 69 -30.50 5.60 12.64
CA THR A 69 -31.51 6.10 13.58
C THR A 69 -32.97 5.89 13.16
N GLY A 70 -33.24 5.23 12.02
CA GLY A 70 -34.60 4.76 11.68
C GLY A 70 -35.62 5.84 11.27
N ILE A 71 -35.18 7.04 10.86
CA ILE A 71 -36.08 8.19 10.55
C ILE A 71 -36.37 8.34 9.03
N TYR A 72 -35.82 7.49 8.18
CA TYR A 72 -35.89 7.65 6.72
C TYR A 72 -36.58 6.48 6.02
N SER A 73 -37.24 6.75 4.87
CA SER A 73 -37.66 5.68 3.96
C SER A 73 -36.43 4.99 3.36
N LYS A 74 -36.50 3.67 3.15
CA LYS A 74 -35.39 2.88 2.58
C LYS A 74 -34.84 3.50 1.29
N ASP A 75 -35.71 4.04 0.45
CA ASP A 75 -35.34 4.60 -0.86
C ASP A 75 -34.57 5.93 -0.75
N ALA A 76 -34.91 6.79 0.22
CA ALA A 76 -34.21 8.05 0.45
C ALA A 76 -32.81 7.85 1.07
N ILE A 77 -32.66 6.83 1.93
CA ILE A 77 -31.37 6.39 2.46
C ILE A 77 -30.48 5.89 1.31
N VAL A 78 -31.04 5.05 0.44
CA VAL A 78 -30.31 4.47 -0.69
C VAL A 78 -29.89 5.56 -1.68
N ALA A 79 -30.77 6.52 -1.98
CA ALA A 79 -30.44 7.65 -2.85
C ALA A 79 -29.36 8.57 -2.25
N ALA A 80 -29.48 8.98 -0.99
CA ALA A 80 -28.48 9.82 -0.32
C ALA A 80 -27.13 9.10 -0.16
N LYS A 81 -27.15 7.78 0.09
CA LYS A 81 -25.96 6.92 0.09
C LYS A 81 -25.31 6.88 -1.29
N THR A 82 -26.11 6.84 -2.36
CA THR A 82 -25.60 6.81 -3.74
C THR A 82 -24.97 8.14 -4.13
N ASP A 83 -25.57 9.28 -3.78
CA ASP A 83 -25.03 10.61 -4.10
C ASP A 83 -23.76 10.93 -3.31
N ALA A 84 -23.73 10.63 -2.01
CA ALA A 84 -22.53 10.82 -1.18
C ALA A 84 -21.38 9.90 -1.61
N VAL A 85 -21.68 8.64 -2.00
CA VAL A 85 -20.66 7.74 -2.54
C VAL A 85 -20.20 8.23 -3.92
N LYS A 86 -21.09 8.79 -4.75
CA LYS A 86 -20.71 9.37 -6.04
C LYS A 86 -19.74 10.54 -5.91
N GLU A 87 -19.88 11.38 -4.89
CA GLU A 87 -18.91 12.43 -4.59
C GLU A 87 -17.59 11.84 -4.04
N ALA A 88 -17.67 10.80 -3.19
CA ALA A 88 -16.48 10.09 -2.71
C ALA A 88 -15.72 9.33 -3.83
N LEU A 89 -16.40 9.03 -4.94
CA LEU A 89 -15.81 8.45 -6.16
C LEU A 89 -15.09 9.49 -7.04
N ASP A 90 -15.24 10.80 -6.75
CA ASP A 90 -14.63 11.90 -7.47
C ASP A 90 -13.44 12.46 -6.68
N THR A 91 -12.41 11.62 -6.51
CA THR A 91 -11.19 11.94 -5.76
C THR A 91 -9.95 11.38 -6.45
N ASP A 92 -8.86 12.13 -6.33
CA ASP A 92 -7.49 11.77 -6.72
C ASP A 92 -6.76 10.89 -5.69
N LEU A 93 -7.45 10.53 -4.60
CA LEU A 93 -6.91 9.68 -3.54
C LEU A 93 -7.20 8.20 -3.81
N ILE A 94 -6.26 7.33 -3.45
CA ILE A 94 -6.52 5.89 -3.37
C ILE A 94 -7.66 5.65 -2.39
N TYR A 95 -8.65 4.85 -2.78
CA TYR A 95 -9.82 4.63 -1.93
C TYR A 95 -9.44 3.95 -0.61
N SER A 96 -10.14 4.34 0.46
CA SER A 96 -10.00 3.71 1.77
C SER A 96 -10.27 2.21 1.70
N GLY A 97 -9.52 1.42 2.47
CA GLY A 97 -9.58 -0.03 2.44
C GLY A 97 -8.53 -0.69 1.55
N ALA A 98 -7.75 0.07 0.78
CA ALA A 98 -6.59 -0.44 0.05
C ALA A 98 -5.32 -0.51 0.91
N PHE A 99 -4.61 -1.62 0.81
CA PHE A 99 -3.36 -1.91 1.51
C PHE A 99 -2.30 -2.42 0.53
N LEU A 100 -1.05 -2.02 0.75
CA LEU A 100 0.14 -2.56 0.09
C LEU A 100 0.77 -3.61 1.03
N ASN A 101 0.66 -4.90 0.72
CA ASN A 101 0.70 -5.96 1.74
C ASN A 101 -0.15 -5.54 2.95
N ASN A 102 0.44 -5.41 4.14
CA ASN A 102 -0.25 -5.02 5.38
C ASN A 102 -0.22 -3.51 5.67
N TYR A 103 0.30 -2.68 4.77
CA TYR A 103 0.47 -1.24 4.97
C TYR A 103 -0.70 -0.45 4.36
N PRO A 104 -1.44 0.34 5.13
CA PRO A 104 -2.58 1.10 4.61
C PRO A 104 -2.10 2.21 3.67
N ILE A 105 -2.63 2.21 2.45
CA ILE A 105 -2.37 3.23 1.40
C ILE A 105 -3.61 4.01 1.00
N GLY A 106 -4.80 3.59 1.46
CA GLY A 106 -6.04 4.35 1.27
C GLY A 106 -5.97 5.76 1.90
N GLY A 107 -6.52 6.74 1.19
CA GLY A 107 -6.50 8.16 1.57
C GLY A 107 -5.23 8.92 1.17
N LEU A 108 -4.28 8.26 0.50
CA LEU A 108 -3.09 8.89 -0.07
C LEU A 108 -3.28 9.21 -1.55
N THR A 109 -2.61 10.24 -2.05
CA THR A 109 -2.42 10.41 -3.50
C THR A 109 -1.49 9.30 -4.03
N VAL A 110 -1.49 9.08 -5.35
CA VAL A 110 -0.54 8.16 -6.00
C VAL A 110 0.91 8.49 -5.64
N GLU A 111 1.28 9.78 -5.67
CA GLU A 111 2.63 10.24 -5.34
C GLU A 111 3.02 9.92 -3.89
N GLN A 112 2.12 10.20 -2.93
CA GLN A 112 2.36 9.89 -1.52
C GLN A 112 2.46 8.39 -1.25
N ALA A 113 1.64 7.59 -1.93
CA ALA A 113 1.66 6.14 -1.78
C ALA A 113 2.92 5.52 -2.41
N LEU A 114 3.40 6.07 -3.53
CA LEU A 114 4.67 5.70 -4.14
C LEU A 114 5.85 6.00 -3.21
N ASP A 115 5.95 7.23 -2.71
CA ASP A 115 7.02 7.65 -1.79
C ASP A 115 7.07 6.73 -0.56
N ARG A 116 5.91 6.47 0.06
CA ARG A 116 5.81 5.56 1.19
C ARG A 116 6.17 4.11 0.84
N GLY A 117 5.71 3.64 -0.32
CA GLY A 117 5.99 2.28 -0.80
C GLY A 117 7.48 2.04 -1.06
N GLU A 118 8.18 3.01 -1.62
CA GLU A 118 9.61 2.91 -1.89
C GLU A 118 10.46 3.13 -0.63
N ASN A 119 10.14 4.13 0.20
CA ASN A 119 11.01 4.53 1.30
C ASN A 119 10.82 3.74 2.61
N ASP A 120 9.59 3.32 2.90
CA ASP A 120 9.27 2.64 4.15
C ASP A 120 9.11 1.13 3.93
N TYR A 121 8.27 0.76 2.97
CA TYR A 121 7.84 -0.62 2.78
C TYR A 121 8.92 -1.47 2.09
N SER A 122 9.45 -1.00 0.95
CA SER A 122 10.39 -1.79 0.15
C SER A 122 11.65 -2.16 0.95
N LYS A 123 12.12 -1.25 1.80
CA LYS A 123 13.31 -1.50 2.62
C LYS A 123 13.12 -2.63 3.63
N LEU A 124 11.90 -2.88 4.10
CA LEU A 124 11.60 -3.94 5.06
C LEU A 124 11.42 -5.30 4.38
N GLU A 125 10.69 -5.32 3.27
CA GLU A 125 10.40 -6.57 2.55
C GLU A 125 11.62 -7.14 1.83
N LEU A 126 12.51 -6.27 1.34
CA LEU A 126 13.77 -6.69 0.71
C LEU A 126 14.81 -7.22 1.73
N GLN A 127 14.48 -7.28 3.03
CA GLN A 127 15.34 -7.88 4.07
C GLN A 127 15.23 -9.41 4.14
N ASN A 128 14.35 -10.03 3.36
CA ASN A 128 14.28 -11.49 3.25
C ASN A 128 15.67 -12.06 2.94
N VAL A 129 15.99 -13.20 3.55
CA VAL A 129 17.35 -13.70 3.65
C VAL A 129 17.55 -14.97 2.84
N ILE A 130 18.67 -15.04 2.12
CA ILE A 130 19.19 -16.25 1.49
C ILE A 130 20.55 -16.57 2.09
N TYR A 131 20.71 -17.80 2.57
CA TYR A 131 22.00 -18.37 2.92
C TYR A 131 22.49 -19.21 1.75
N LEU A 132 23.62 -18.83 1.15
CA LEU A 132 24.32 -19.66 0.18
C LEU A 132 25.31 -20.54 0.93
N SER A 133 25.14 -21.86 0.85
CA SER A 133 25.96 -22.81 1.61
C SER A 133 26.50 -23.95 0.75
N SER A 134 27.64 -24.51 1.15
CA SER A 134 28.16 -25.77 0.60
C SER A 134 27.69 -26.96 1.42
N ASN A 135 27.46 -28.10 0.77
CA ASN A 135 27.27 -29.39 1.45
C ASN A 135 28.60 -30.09 1.76
N HIS A 136 29.69 -29.67 1.10
CA HIS A 136 31.00 -30.33 1.20
C HIS A 136 31.94 -29.57 2.13
N THR A 137 31.72 -28.27 2.32
CA THR A 137 32.61 -27.38 3.09
C THR A 137 31.81 -26.60 4.14
N SER A 138 32.50 -25.91 5.04
CA SER A 138 31.85 -25.00 6.00
C SER A 138 31.43 -23.66 5.40
N TYR A 139 31.53 -23.49 4.08
CA TYR A 139 31.18 -22.24 3.41
C TYR A 139 29.70 -21.92 3.62
N SER A 140 29.43 -20.72 4.14
CA SER A 140 28.09 -20.16 4.27
C SER A 140 28.15 -18.64 4.21
N LYS A 141 27.33 -18.04 3.36
CA LYS A 141 27.26 -16.58 3.21
C LYS A 141 25.81 -16.11 3.16
N ARG A 142 25.52 -15.10 3.97
CA ARG A 142 24.19 -14.50 4.10
C ARG A 142 24.04 -13.35 3.12
N PHE A 143 22.93 -13.33 2.39
CA PHE A 143 22.49 -12.24 1.53
C PHE A 143 21.05 -11.84 1.88
N THR A 144 20.76 -10.56 1.80
CA THR A 144 19.38 -10.09 1.67
C THR A 144 18.97 -10.09 0.20
N TYR A 145 17.67 -10.04 -0.08
CA TYR A 145 17.17 -9.85 -1.45
C TYR A 145 17.69 -8.54 -2.04
N TYR A 146 17.84 -7.49 -1.21
CA TYR A 146 18.45 -6.24 -1.62
C TYR A 146 19.90 -6.40 -2.09
N ASP A 147 20.72 -7.17 -1.37
CA ASP A 147 22.13 -7.42 -1.75
C ASP A 147 22.24 -8.11 -3.11
N LEU A 148 21.24 -8.94 -3.46
CA LEU A 148 21.12 -9.65 -4.73
C LEU A 148 20.46 -8.80 -5.84
N GLY A 149 20.17 -7.53 -5.56
CA GLY A 149 19.64 -6.58 -6.53
C GLY A 149 18.14 -6.66 -6.77
N ALA A 150 17.39 -7.40 -5.94
CA ALA A 150 15.94 -7.47 -6.06
C ALA A 150 15.29 -6.11 -5.78
N ARG A 151 14.18 -5.85 -6.46
CA ARG A 151 13.34 -4.65 -6.26
C ARG A 151 11.87 -5.07 -6.17
N LEU A 152 11.01 -4.16 -5.74
CA LEU A 152 9.57 -4.36 -5.76
C LEU A 152 8.93 -3.46 -6.82
N ASP A 153 7.96 -3.99 -7.56
CA ASP A 153 7.14 -3.22 -8.48
C ASP A 153 6.04 -2.43 -7.73
N ILE A 154 6.48 -1.45 -6.94
CA ILE A 154 5.61 -0.58 -6.16
C ILE A 154 4.69 0.21 -7.08
N LYS A 155 5.22 0.70 -8.21
CA LYS A 155 4.45 1.53 -9.13
C LYS A 155 3.25 0.81 -9.72
N SER A 156 3.42 -0.42 -10.19
CA SER A 156 2.29 -1.21 -10.69
C SER A 156 1.27 -1.50 -9.60
N ALA A 157 1.72 -1.84 -8.38
CA ALA A 157 0.83 -2.09 -7.25
C ALA A 157 0.01 -0.84 -6.85
N ILE A 158 0.65 0.34 -6.78
CA ILE A 158 -0.05 1.60 -6.49
C ILE A 158 -1.03 1.97 -7.60
N ASN A 159 -0.66 1.76 -8.87
CA ASN A 159 -1.56 2.02 -9.99
C ASN A 159 -2.77 1.06 -9.99
N GLU A 160 -2.59 -0.19 -9.59
CA GLU A 160 -3.70 -1.14 -9.36
C GLU A 160 -4.63 -0.62 -8.26
N ALA A 161 -4.07 -0.19 -7.13
CA ALA A 161 -4.83 0.36 -6.00
C ALA A 161 -5.64 1.58 -6.40
N TYR A 162 -5.03 2.49 -7.17
CA TYR A 162 -5.67 3.70 -7.65
C TYR A 162 -6.77 3.38 -8.67
N SER A 163 -6.56 2.43 -9.58
CA SER A 163 -7.53 2.15 -10.65
C SER A 163 -8.78 1.41 -10.18
N TYR A 164 -8.75 0.79 -9.00
CA TYR A 164 -9.88 0.05 -8.44
C TYR A 164 -11.13 0.92 -8.27
N ALA A 165 -12.30 0.42 -8.66
CA ALA A 165 -13.59 1.13 -8.60
C ALA A 165 -13.66 2.49 -9.34
N ARG A 166 -12.79 2.68 -10.35
CA ARG A 166 -12.78 3.91 -11.18
C ARG A 166 -13.30 3.72 -12.60
N THR A 167 -13.53 2.49 -13.04
CA THR A 167 -14.00 2.17 -14.40
C THR A 167 -15.43 1.62 -14.40
N GLY A 168 -16.14 1.75 -15.51
CA GLY A 168 -17.52 1.23 -15.65
C GLY A 168 -18.61 2.23 -15.28
N LYS A 169 -19.83 1.73 -15.07
CA LYS A 169 -20.98 2.58 -14.72
C LYS A 169 -20.89 3.00 -13.26
N VAL A 170 -21.57 4.11 -12.91
CA VAL A 170 -21.55 4.65 -11.55
C VAL A 170 -22.02 3.62 -10.52
N ALA A 171 -23.06 2.85 -10.83
CA ALA A 171 -23.57 1.81 -9.93
C ALA A 171 -22.51 0.74 -9.60
N ASP A 172 -21.81 0.24 -10.62
CA ASP A 172 -20.75 -0.77 -10.47
C ASP A 172 -19.60 -0.22 -9.59
N ARG A 173 -19.20 1.02 -9.84
CA ARG A 173 -18.16 1.71 -9.06
C ARG A 173 -18.56 1.89 -7.59
N VAL A 174 -19.83 2.23 -7.32
CA VAL A 174 -20.37 2.36 -5.94
C VAL A 174 -20.31 1.01 -5.21
N GLU A 175 -20.67 -0.07 -5.89
CA GLU A 175 -20.63 -1.44 -5.33
C GLU A 175 -19.20 -1.89 -5.03
N GLU A 176 -18.28 -1.72 -5.99
CA GLU A 176 -16.86 -2.07 -5.82
C GLU A 176 -16.23 -1.25 -4.68
N TYR A 177 -16.48 0.06 -4.64
CA TYR A 177 -16.00 0.92 -3.55
C TYR A 177 -16.55 0.49 -2.19
N THR A 178 -17.85 0.18 -2.10
CA THR A 178 -18.47 -0.30 -0.86
C THR A 178 -17.86 -1.65 -0.43
N THR A 179 -17.55 -2.52 -1.39
CA THR A 179 -16.88 -3.79 -1.13
C THR A 179 -15.47 -3.58 -0.57
N LEU A 180 -14.70 -2.65 -1.15
CA LEU A 180 -13.37 -2.29 -0.67
C LEU A 180 -13.38 -1.80 0.78
N LEU A 181 -14.33 -0.93 1.13
CA LEU A 181 -14.49 -0.42 2.50
C LEU A 181 -14.76 -1.54 3.51
N ASN A 182 -15.56 -2.53 3.13
CA ASN A 182 -15.99 -3.61 4.03
C ASN A 182 -14.96 -4.75 4.12
N LYS A 183 -14.36 -5.15 3.00
CA LYS A 183 -13.54 -6.37 2.92
C LYS A 183 -12.04 -6.12 2.88
N ARG A 184 -11.60 -4.87 2.75
CA ARG A 184 -10.20 -4.47 2.47
C ARG A 184 -9.67 -5.13 1.20
N LYS A 185 -8.69 -4.50 0.55
CA LYS A 185 -7.97 -5.09 -0.59
C LYS A 185 -6.48 -5.01 -0.30
N TYR A 186 -5.85 -6.18 -0.27
CA TYR A 186 -4.42 -6.33 -0.07
C TYR A 186 -3.78 -6.51 -1.46
N ILE A 187 -2.87 -5.61 -1.80
CA ILE A 187 -2.16 -5.59 -3.08
C ILE A 187 -0.71 -5.91 -2.77
N ASN A 188 -0.19 -6.96 -3.39
CA ASN A 188 1.14 -7.47 -3.10
C ASN A 188 2.06 -7.12 -4.28
N PRO A 189 3.01 -6.19 -4.13
CA PRO A 189 3.98 -5.88 -5.18
C PRO A 189 4.74 -7.14 -5.60
N SER A 190 4.98 -7.28 -6.90
CA SER A 190 5.83 -8.33 -7.44
C SER A 190 7.30 -8.00 -7.21
N TYR A 191 8.13 -9.04 -7.02
CA TYR A 191 9.58 -8.85 -7.07
C TYR A 191 10.02 -8.70 -8.52
N ILE A 192 10.90 -7.75 -8.75
CA ILE A 192 11.68 -7.60 -9.98
C ILE A 192 13.08 -8.11 -9.65
N VAL A 193 13.45 -9.22 -10.28
CA VAL A 193 14.75 -9.86 -10.12
C VAL A 193 15.44 -9.87 -11.47
N ASP A 194 16.58 -9.19 -11.57
CA ASP A 194 17.44 -9.29 -12.74
C ASP A 194 18.45 -10.44 -12.53
N ARG A 195 18.27 -11.51 -13.29
CA ARG A 195 19.15 -12.68 -13.27
C ARG A 195 20.62 -12.30 -13.47
N ASN A 196 20.92 -11.30 -14.31
CA ASN A 196 22.31 -10.91 -14.57
C ASN A 196 22.95 -10.22 -13.36
N THR A 197 22.18 -9.41 -12.63
CA THR A 197 22.62 -8.80 -11.38
C THR A 197 22.91 -9.88 -10.32
N VAL A 198 22.03 -10.88 -10.20
CA VAL A 198 22.25 -12.03 -9.30
C VAL A 198 23.51 -12.79 -9.71
N LYS A 199 23.64 -13.14 -10.99
CA LYS A 199 24.80 -13.84 -11.54
C LYS A 199 26.11 -13.11 -11.21
N ALA A 200 26.16 -11.81 -11.47
CA ALA A 200 27.34 -10.99 -11.17
C ALA A 200 27.67 -10.95 -9.66
N CYS A 201 26.68 -11.11 -8.78
CA CYS A 201 26.91 -11.26 -7.35
C CYS A 201 27.52 -12.63 -7.02
N ILE A 202 27.03 -13.71 -7.64
CA ILE A 202 27.54 -15.08 -7.45
C ILE A 202 28.97 -15.23 -8.02
N GLU A 203 29.25 -14.69 -9.21
CA GLU A 203 30.58 -14.72 -9.83
C GLU A 203 31.67 -14.08 -8.95
N LYS A 204 31.33 -13.04 -8.17
CA LYS A 204 32.27 -12.43 -7.22
C LYS A 204 32.68 -13.38 -6.09
N LEU A 205 31.86 -14.38 -5.78
CA LEU A 205 32.12 -15.40 -4.75
C LEU A 205 32.87 -16.60 -5.32
N GLU A 206 32.92 -16.75 -6.64
CA GLU A 206 33.49 -17.91 -7.30
C GLU A 206 34.95 -18.20 -6.87
N PRO A 207 35.87 -17.22 -6.78
CA PRO A 207 37.24 -17.51 -6.35
C PRO A 207 37.34 -18.01 -4.91
N GLU A 208 36.50 -17.47 -4.02
CA GLU A 208 36.41 -17.86 -2.60
C GLU A 208 35.89 -19.30 -2.49
N ILE A 209 34.78 -19.59 -3.16
CA ILE A 209 34.12 -20.91 -3.13
C ILE A 209 34.97 -21.99 -3.83
N ASN A 210 35.57 -21.69 -4.98
CA ASN A 210 36.35 -22.67 -5.75
C ASN A 210 37.65 -23.06 -5.06
N ASN A 211 38.18 -22.20 -4.18
CA ASN A 211 39.31 -22.56 -3.32
C ASN A 211 38.90 -23.64 -2.32
N ASP A 212 37.77 -23.44 -1.63
CA ASP A 212 37.24 -24.41 -0.68
C ASP A 212 36.86 -25.75 -1.34
N LEU A 213 36.36 -25.73 -2.58
CA LEU A 213 35.96 -26.92 -3.32
C LEU A 213 37.12 -27.68 -4.00
N ASP A 214 38.33 -27.11 -4.03
CA ASP A 214 39.46 -27.69 -4.76
C ASP A 214 39.80 -29.12 -4.29
N PHE A 215 39.74 -29.36 -2.98
CA PHE A 215 39.95 -30.68 -2.38
C PHE A 215 39.00 -31.76 -2.93
N TYR A 216 37.80 -31.37 -3.37
CA TYR A 216 36.76 -32.27 -3.85
C TYR A 216 36.79 -32.47 -5.38
N ASN A 217 37.78 -31.88 -6.08
CA ASN A 217 37.82 -31.84 -7.55
C ASN A 217 36.53 -31.26 -8.18
N GLU A 218 35.93 -30.29 -7.49
CA GLU A 218 34.69 -29.63 -7.89
C GLU A 218 34.88 -28.12 -8.01
N LYS A 219 34.03 -27.48 -8.79
CA LYS A 219 33.92 -26.01 -8.86
C LYS A 219 32.45 -25.60 -8.84
N LEU A 220 32.22 -24.36 -8.45
CA LEU A 220 30.91 -23.72 -8.44
C LEU A 220 30.28 -23.76 -9.84
N ASP A 221 29.05 -24.25 -9.91
CA ASP A 221 28.16 -24.06 -11.05
C ASP A 221 27.41 -22.73 -10.84
N VAL A 222 27.99 -21.66 -11.38
CA VAL A 222 27.48 -20.29 -11.27
C VAL A 222 26.07 -20.17 -11.86
N GLU A 223 25.83 -20.79 -13.03
CA GLU A 223 24.55 -20.68 -13.73
C GLU A 223 23.43 -21.33 -12.94
N LYS A 224 23.62 -22.58 -12.52
CA LYS A 224 22.60 -23.33 -11.77
C LYS A 224 22.36 -22.76 -10.38
N THR A 225 23.43 -22.29 -9.73
CA THR A 225 23.29 -21.58 -8.44
C THR A 225 22.50 -20.29 -8.60
N THR A 226 22.78 -19.50 -9.65
CA THR A 226 22.02 -18.29 -9.99
C THR A 226 20.54 -18.60 -10.21
N ASP A 227 20.22 -19.60 -11.03
CA ASP A 227 18.82 -19.98 -11.32
C ASP A 227 18.06 -20.39 -10.06
N THR A 228 18.73 -21.11 -9.15
CA THR A 228 18.15 -21.53 -7.87
C THR A 228 17.87 -20.31 -6.98
N VAL A 229 18.82 -19.38 -6.87
CA VAL A 229 18.67 -18.14 -6.09
C VAL A 229 17.53 -17.27 -6.66
N VAL A 230 17.46 -17.10 -7.99
CA VAL A 230 16.37 -16.37 -8.65
C VAL A 230 15.02 -17.04 -8.36
N SER A 231 14.92 -18.35 -8.52
CA SER A 231 13.68 -19.09 -8.25
C SER A 231 13.20 -18.94 -6.79
N VAL A 232 14.13 -18.93 -5.83
CA VAL A 232 13.82 -18.69 -4.41
C VAL A 232 13.25 -17.28 -4.20
N MET A 233 13.84 -16.26 -4.82
CA MET A 233 13.35 -14.88 -4.73
C MET A 233 11.97 -14.71 -5.38
N GLU A 234 11.75 -15.32 -6.55
CA GLU A 234 10.45 -15.29 -7.23
C GLU A 234 9.34 -15.98 -6.40
N LYS A 235 9.70 -17.01 -5.63
CA LYS A 235 8.81 -17.70 -4.69
C LYS A 235 8.57 -16.93 -3.39
N ARG A 236 9.26 -15.80 -3.18
CA ARG A 236 9.09 -14.90 -2.01
C ARG A 236 9.35 -15.59 -0.67
N MET A 237 10.35 -16.47 -0.61
CA MET A 237 10.69 -17.16 0.64
C MET A 237 11.31 -16.16 1.64
N SER A 238 10.71 -16.01 2.83
CA SER A 238 11.18 -15.06 3.84
C SER A 238 12.61 -15.36 4.32
N GLU A 239 12.91 -16.65 4.43
CA GLU A 239 14.23 -17.18 4.73
C GLU A 239 14.44 -18.46 3.91
N ALA A 240 15.58 -18.57 3.26
CA ALA A 240 15.91 -19.75 2.45
C ALA A 240 17.38 -20.12 2.59
N SER A 241 17.65 -21.42 2.61
CA SER A 241 19.00 -21.96 2.42
C SER A 241 19.11 -22.51 1.00
N VAL A 242 20.07 -21.99 0.24
CA VAL A 242 20.39 -22.43 -1.11
C VAL A 242 21.73 -23.13 -1.07
N VAL A 243 21.70 -24.44 -1.29
CA VAL A 243 22.91 -25.22 -1.49
C VAL A 243 23.51 -24.86 -2.84
N ILE A 244 24.78 -24.44 -2.86
CA ILE A 244 25.50 -24.15 -4.10
C ILE A 244 25.56 -25.41 -4.97
N SER A 245 25.34 -25.23 -6.26
CA SER A 245 25.52 -26.32 -7.22
C SER A 245 27.00 -26.41 -7.62
N THR A 246 27.49 -27.63 -7.84
CA THR A 246 28.87 -27.87 -8.25
C THR A 246 28.93 -28.71 -9.53
N ILE A 247 30.05 -28.60 -10.23
CA ILE A 247 30.43 -29.41 -11.38
C ILE A 247 31.85 -29.94 -11.18
N GLN A 248 32.13 -31.14 -11.70
CA GLN A 248 33.48 -31.71 -11.72
C GLN A 248 34.43 -30.78 -12.50
N LYS A 249 35.66 -30.64 -12.00
CA LYS A 249 36.73 -29.91 -12.72
C LYS A 249 37.21 -30.67 -13.94
#